data_AF-A0A5M5BXX2-F1
#
_entry.id   AF-A0A5M5BXX2-F1
#
_cell.length_a   1.000
_cell.length_b   1.000
_cell.length_c   1.000
_cell.angle_alpha   90.00
_cell.angle_beta   90.00
_cell.angle_gamma   90.00
#
_symmetry.space_group_name_H-M   'P 1'
#
loop_
_entity.id
_entity.type
_entity.pdbx_description
1 polymer ?
#
loop_
_entity_poly.entity_id
_entity_poly.type
_entity_poly.pdbx_seq_one_letter_code
_entity_poly.pdbx_strand_id
1 'polypeptide(L)'
;GLIVMRSYGSSIDSVIRALKAGHDAIVVVNSCRLPGNSEEEIAYHAAVVLDVNEEEVTLYDPATGEESTAYPKDHFIAAWNDAKAYLARVKVPDLDYNPRPIDLEDVELSTDLIELREAIAENAHEIWADQRQEEGWTYGPQRDDEKKETPDMVPYSMLPYSEKEYDRRMAFDTIKLMKKLGYSIIKQGDTALHNELMRKLKNEGDAKVCECGASIFMDQIYCSHCGKKIDWKLFR
;
A
#
# COMPACT_ATOMS: atom_id res chain seq x y z
N GLY A 1 -21.02 -3.42 -17.86
CA GLY A 1 -20.00 -4.16 -17.09
C GLY A 1 -20.49 -4.34 -15.66
N LEU A 2 -19.73 -5.00 -14.78
CA LEU A 2 -20.01 -5.08 -13.34
C LEU A 2 -18.85 -4.42 -12.58
N ILE A 3 -19.13 -3.83 -11.43
CA ILE A 3 -18.09 -3.32 -10.51
C ILE A 3 -17.88 -4.34 -9.41
N VAL A 4 -16.62 -4.75 -9.21
CA VAL A 4 -16.23 -5.71 -8.17
C VAL A 4 -15.34 -5.01 -7.14
N MET A 5 -15.84 -4.88 -5.91
CA MET A 5 -15.10 -4.29 -4.79
C MET A 5 -14.69 -5.39 -3.82
N ARG A 6 -13.38 -5.53 -3.57
CA ARG A 6 -12.82 -6.58 -2.69
C ARG A 6 -12.36 -5.98 -1.37
N SER A 7 -12.57 -6.70 -0.27
CA SER A 7 -12.05 -6.34 1.05
C SER A 7 -11.71 -7.58 1.87
N TYR A 8 -10.68 -7.48 2.70
CA TYR A 8 -10.32 -8.45 3.74
C TYR A 8 -10.71 -7.89 5.11
N GLY A 9 -10.79 -8.74 6.14
CA GLY A 9 -11.15 -8.34 7.49
C GLY A 9 -12.57 -7.76 7.60
N SER A 10 -13.49 -8.18 6.72
CA SER A 10 -14.86 -7.66 6.74
C SER A 10 -15.65 -8.23 7.91
N SER A 11 -16.62 -7.47 8.43
CA SER A 11 -17.59 -7.97 9.41
C SER A 11 -18.84 -8.54 8.74
N ILE A 12 -19.62 -9.33 9.48
CA ILE A 12 -20.94 -9.80 9.01
C ILE A 12 -21.87 -8.64 8.65
N ASP A 13 -21.77 -7.50 9.35
CA ASP A 13 -22.53 -6.29 9.00
C ASP A 13 -22.17 -5.75 7.61
N SER A 14 -20.93 -5.98 7.14
CA SER A 14 -20.55 -5.60 5.78
C SER A 14 -21.23 -6.45 4.73
N VAL A 15 -21.46 -7.74 5.02
CA VAL A 15 -22.24 -8.65 4.17
C VAL A 15 -23.70 -8.20 4.17
N ILE A 16 -24.29 -7.99 5.35
CA ILE A 16 -25.68 -7.52 5.50
C ILE A 16 -25.92 -6.21 4.76
N ARG A 17 -24.99 -5.25 4.88
CA ARG A 17 -25.08 -3.97 4.14
C ARG A 17 -25.01 -4.16 2.63
N ALA A 18 -24.20 -5.10 2.14
CA ALA A 18 -24.11 -5.40 0.71
C ALA A 18 -25.44 -5.95 0.18
N LEU A 19 -26.02 -6.93 0.87
CA LEU A 19 -27.32 -7.51 0.51
C LEU A 19 -28.43 -6.46 0.54
N LYS A 20 -28.48 -5.62 1.58
CA LYS A 20 -29.46 -4.53 1.69
C LYS A 20 -29.32 -3.48 0.57
N ALA A 21 -28.11 -3.30 0.03
CA ALA A 21 -27.86 -2.43 -1.10
C ALA A 21 -28.16 -3.09 -2.46
N GLY A 22 -28.61 -4.34 -2.48
CA GLY A 22 -28.85 -5.11 -3.71
C GLY A 22 -27.57 -5.51 -4.44
N HIS A 23 -26.44 -5.56 -3.73
CA HIS A 23 -25.17 -6.07 -4.26
C HIS A 23 -25.10 -7.59 -4.08
N ASP A 24 -24.47 -8.30 -5.01
CA ASP A 24 -24.07 -9.69 -4.73
C ASP A 24 -22.92 -9.68 -3.72
N ALA A 25 -22.99 -10.52 -2.70
CA ALA A 25 -21.96 -10.69 -1.70
C ALA A 25 -21.29 -12.06 -1.89
N ILE A 26 -20.08 -12.06 -2.43
CA ILE A 26 -19.28 -13.27 -2.64
C ILE A 26 -18.25 -13.35 -1.52
N VAL A 27 -18.22 -14.47 -0.81
CA VAL A 27 -17.30 -14.74 0.30
C VAL A 27 -16.43 -15.93 -0.03
N VAL A 28 -15.25 -16.02 0.59
CA VAL A 28 -14.43 -17.23 0.55
C VAL A 28 -14.50 -17.87 1.91
N VAL A 29 -14.89 -19.15 1.99
CA VAL A 29 -15.03 -19.89 3.24
C VAL A 29 -14.16 -21.13 3.21
N ASN A 30 -13.69 -21.56 4.38
CA ASN A 30 -13.12 -22.89 4.55
C ASN A 30 -14.26 -23.93 4.54
N SER A 31 -14.44 -24.63 3.43
CA SER A 31 -15.52 -25.60 3.22
C SER A 31 -15.45 -26.79 4.17
N CYS A 32 -14.28 -27.13 4.71
CA CYS A 32 -14.16 -28.22 5.69
C CYS A 32 -14.71 -27.80 7.06
N ARG A 33 -14.59 -26.52 7.41
CA ARG A 33 -15.04 -25.98 8.71
C ARG A 33 -16.51 -25.57 8.72
N LEU A 34 -17.06 -25.24 7.55
CA LEU A 34 -18.41 -24.73 7.39
C LEU A 34 -19.51 -25.67 7.95
N PRO A 35 -19.43 -27.01 7.80
CA PRO A 35 -20.39 -27.94 8.42
C PRO A 35 -20.19 -28.13 9.94
N GLY A 36 -19.16 -27.53 10.54
CA GLY A 36 -18.78 -27.73 11.94
C GLY A 36 -17.75 -28.83 12.18
N ASN A 37 -17.09 -29.34 11.13
CA ASN A 37 -16.01 -30.32 11.30
C ASN A 37 -14.73 -29.64 11.78
N SER A 38 -13.95 -30.35 12.60
CA SER A 38 -12.69 -29.87 13.18
C SER A 38 -11.44 -30.33 12.42
N GLU A 39 -11.58 -30.68 11.14
CA GLU A 39 -10.45 -31.20 10.36
C GLU A 39 -9.42 -30.12 10.05
N GLU A 40 -8.14 -30.51 10.04
CA GLU A 40 -6.99 -29.62 9.77
C GLU A 40 -6.82 -29.29 8.28
N GLU A 41 -7.60 -29.92 7.39
CA GLU A 41 -7.53 -29.68 5.96
C GLU A 41 -8.31 -28.40 5.58
N ILE A 42 -7.66 -27.55 4.80
CA ILE A 42 -8.21 -26.25 4.40
C ILE A 42 -8.53 -26.31 2.91
N ALA A 43 -9.82 -26.38 2.59
CA ALA A 43 -10.34 -26.21 1.25
C ALA A 43 -11.10 -24.89 1.17
N TYR A 44 -10.51 -23.88 0.52
CA TYR A 44 -11.17 -22.59 0.34
C TYR A 44 -12.09 -22.61 -0.87
N HIS A 45 -13.35 -22.23 -0.67
CA HIS A 45 -14.34 -22.12 -1.75
C HIS A 45 -15.02 -20.75 -1.77
N ALA A 46 -15.35 -20.28 -2.96
CA ALA A 46 -16.10 -19.05 -3.14
C ALA A 46 -17.60 -19.34 -3.16
N ALA A 47 -18.35 -18.75 -2.25
CA ALA A 47 -19.80 -18.90 -2.15
C ALA A 47 -20.49 -17.55 -2.24
N VAL A 48 -21.72 -17.53 -2.76
CA VAL A 48 -22.57 -16.35 -2.80
C VAL A 48 -23.45 -16.35 -1.54
N VAL A 49 -23.41 -15.29 -0.76
CA VAL A 49 -24.33 -15.11 0.36
C VAL A 49 -25.68 -14.68 -0.20
N LEU A 50 -26.71 -15.48 0.06
CA LEU A 50 -28.08 -15.22 -0.37
C LEU A 50 -28.87 -14.46 0.71
N ASP A 51 -28.70 -14.85 1.97
CA ASP A 51 -29.38 -14.24 3.12
C ASP A 51 -28.56 -14.35 4.41
N VAL A 52 -28.81 -13.44 5.35
CA VAL A 52 -28.23 -13.45 6.69
C VAL A 52 -29.31 -13.08 7.69
N ASN A 53 -29.64 -14.01 8.58
CA ASN A 53 -30.57 -13.78 9.68
C ASN A 53 -29.83 -13.74 11.04
N GLU A 54 -30.57 -13.84 12.15
CA GLU A 54 -29.98 -13.80 13.49
C GLU A 54 -29.13 -15.04 13.80
N GLU A 55 -29.55 -16.23 13.33
CA GLU A 55 -28.97 -17.53 13.68
C GLU A 55 -28.15 -18.16 12.55
N GLU A 56 -28.48 -17.86 11.29
CA GLU A 56 -27.97 -18.56 10.12
C GLU A 56 -27.52 -17.63 8.99
N VAL A 57 -26.66 -18.17 8.13
CA VAL A 57 -26.23 -17.60 6.86
C VAL A 57 -26.54 -18.58 5.74
N THR A 58 -27.29 -18.13 4.73
CA THR A 58 -27.65 -18.94 3.57
C THR A 58 -26.67 -18.66 2.44
N LEU A 59 -26.04 -19.72 1.93
CA LEU A 59 -25.04 -19.66 0.87
C LEU A 59 -25.52 -20.42 -0.37
N TYR A 60 -25.15 -19.92 -1.53
CA TYR A 60 -25.12 -20.67 -2.78
C TYR A 60 -23.66 -21.00 -3.12
N ASP A 61 -23.35 -22.29 -3.14
CA ASP A 61 -22.04 -22.80 -3.56
C ASP A 61 -22.17 -23.44 -4.95
N PRO A 62 -21.63 -22.79 -6.01
CA PRO A 62 -21.75 -23.29 -7.38
C PRO A 62 -21.02 -24.62 -7.63
N ALA A 63 -20.12 -25.05 -6.75
CA ALA A 63 -19.42 -26.33 -6.89
C ALA A 63 -20.21 -27.52 -6.31
N THR A 64 -21.15 -27.26 -5.39
CA THR A 64 -21.99 -28.32 -4.78
C THR A 64 -23.17 -28.71 -5.67
N GLY A 65 -23.61 -27.79 -6.55
CA GLY A 65 -24.84 -27.95 -7.33
C GLY A 65 -26.12 -27.80 -6.52
N GLU A 66 -26.03 -27.47 -5.22
CA GLU A 66 -27.18 -27.12 -4.39
C GLU A 66 -27.64 -25.68 -4.70
N GLU A 67 -28.95 -25.45 -4.74
CA GLU A 67 -29.50 -24.11 -5.00
C GLU A 67 -29.25 -23.15 -3.82
N SER A 68 -29.24 -23.67 -2.59
CA SER A 68 -28.91 -22.92 -1.38
C SER A 68 -28.76 -23.85 -0.18
N THR A 69 -27.82 -23.53 0.72
CA THR A 69 -27.59 -24.26 1.98
C THR A 69 -27.49 -23.25 3.13
N ALA A 70 -28.21 -23.50 4.22
CA ALA A 70 -28.16 -22.67 5.43
C ALA A 70 -27.16 -23.26 6.44
N TYR A 71 -26.31 -22.40 6.99
CA TYR A 71 -25.33 -22.76 8.00
C TYR A 71 -25.50 -21.90 9.26
N PRO A 72 -25.23 -22.46 10.46
CA PRO A 72 -25.12 -21.66 11.67
C PRO A 72 -24.14 -20.50 11.48
N LYS A 73 -24.54 -19.31 11.92
CA LYS A 73 -23.81 -18.07 11.68
C LYS A 73 -22.42 -18.06 12.30
N ASP A 74 -22.26 -18.67 13.46
CA ASP A 74 -20.98 -18.85 14.14
C ASP A 74 -20.04 -19.77 13.35
N HIS A 75 -20.55 -20.87 12.78
CA HIS A 75 -19.79 -21.76 11.89
C HIS A 75 -19.34 -21.01 10.63
N PHE A 76 -20.24 -20.25 10.02
CA PHE A 76 -19.92 -19.39 8.88
C PHE A 76 -18.81 -18.40 9.22
N ILE A 77 -18.94 -17.64 10.33
CA ILE A 77 -17.96 -16.64 10.74
C ILE A 77 -16.59 -17.29 10.97
N ALA A 78 -16.54 -18.46 11.62
CA ALA A 78 -15.30 -19.18 11.84
C ALA A 78 -14.63 -19.61 10.53
N ALA A 79 -15.39 -20.24 9.62
CA ALA A 79 -14.89 -20.67 8.31
C ALA A 79 -14.47 -19.49 7.40
N TRP A 80 -15.19 -18.36 7.49
CA TRP A 80 -14.91 -17.15 6.73
C TRP A 80 -13.68 -16.41 7.25
N ASN A 81 -13.46 -16.40 8.57
CA ASN A 81 -12.28 -15.80 9.21
C ASN A 81 -10.98 -16.51 8.84
N ASP A 82 -11.02 -17.83 8.60
CA ASP A 82 -9.85 -18.57 8.10
C ASP A 82 -9.38 -18.00 6.76
N ALA A 83 -10.32 -17.63 5.88
CA ALA A 83 -10.07 -16.93 4.63
C ALA A 83 -9.91 -15.40 4.79
N LYS A 84 -9.52 -14.94 5.99
CA LYS A 84 -9.32 -13.52 6.34
C LYS A 84 -10.55 -12.66 6.11
N ALA A 85 -11.75 -13.21 6.30
CA ALA A 85 -13.03 -12.54 6.12
C ALA A 85 -13.11 -11.78 4.79
N TYR A 86 -12.70 -12.47 3.71
CA TYR A 86 -12.71 -11.93 2.36
C TYR A 86 -14.14 -11.75 1.83
N LEU A 87 -14.46 -10.54 1.37
CA LEU A 87 -15.74 -10.19 0.76
C LEU A 87 -15.49 -9.49 -0.58
N ALA A 88 -16.07 -10.03 -1.64
CA ALA A 88 -16.27 -9.34 -2.90
C ALA A 88 -17.73 -8.90 -3.00
N ARG A 89 -17.95 -7.60 -3.18
CA ARG A 89 -19.26 -7.01 -3.47
C ARG A 89 -19.35 -6.75 -4.96
N VAL A 90 -20.37 -7.29 -5.61
CA VAL A 90 -20.62 -7.07 -7.04
C VAL A 90 -21.86 -6.19 -7.19
N LYS A 91 -21.73 -5.12 -7.95
CA LYS A 91 -22.86 -4.24 -8.26
C LYS A 91 -22.90 -3.88 -9.74
N VAL A 92 -24.08 -3.45 -10.18
CA VAL A 92 -24.23 -2.74 -11.45
C VAL A 92 -23.37 -1.47 -11.42
N PRO A 93 -22.85 -0.99 -12.56
CA PRO A 93 -21.97 0.16 -12.57
C PRO A 93 -22.69 1.42 -12.09
N ASP A 94 -22.26 1.93 -10.95
CA ASP A 94 -22.44 3.30 -10.53
C ASP A 94 -21.05 3.90 -10.22
N LEU A 95 -20.95 5.21 -10.05
CA LEU A 95 -19.66 5.86 -9.75
C LEU A 95 -19.36 5.94 -8.24
N ASP A 96 -20.07 5.19 -7.40
CA ASP A 96 -19.86 5.19 -5.95
C ASP A 96 -18.72 4.22 -5.58
N TYR A 97 -17.48 4.73 -5.65
CA TYR A 97 -16.25 4.03 -5.26
C TYR A 97 -15.88 4.34 -3.82
N ASN A 98 -15.87 3.31 -2.96
CA ASN A 98 -15.46 3.41 -1.57
C ASN A 98 -14.22 2.51 -1.30
N PRO A 99 -12.99 3.06 -1.31
CA PRO A 99 -11.77 2.28 -1.11
C PRO A 99 -11.70 1.67 0.29
N ARG A 100 -11.23 0.43 0.38
CA ARG A 100 -10.98 -0.29 1.64
C ARG A 100 -9.56 -0.88 1.63
N PRO A 101 -8.54 -0.09 1.98
CA PRO A 101 -7.19 -0.61 2.11
C PRO A 101 -7.15 -1.73 3.17
N ILE A 102 -6.17 -2.63 3.06
CA ILE A 102 -5.90 -3.62 4.10
C ILE A 102 -5.48 -2.84 5.35
N ASP A 103 -6.07 -3.15 6.50
CA ASP A 103 -5.65 -2.59 7.79
C ASP A 103 -4.24 -3.07 8.12
N LEU A 104 -3.36 -2.16 8.54
CA LEU A 104 -1.94 -2.41 8.84
C LEU A 104 -1.55 -1.89 10.24
N GLU A 105 -2.52 -1.51 11.07
CA GLU A 105 -2.27 -0.98 12.42
C GLU A 105 -1.63 -2.03 13.33
N ASP A 106 -1.97 -3.31 13.15
CA ASP A 106 -1.45 -4.46 13.88
C ASP A 106 -0.03 -4.89 13.47
N VAL A 107 0.55 -4.26 12.43
CA VAL A 107 1.88 -4.60 11.94
C VAL A 107 2.92 -3.65 12.51
N GLU A 108 3.85 -4.17 13.31
CA GLU A 108 5.02 -3.44 13.77
C GLU A 108 6.25 -3.69 12.88
N LEU A 109 7.03 -2.65 12.61
CA LEU A 109 8.29 -2.74 11.85
C LEU A 109 9.49 -2.54 12.79
N SER A 110 10.61 -3.20 12.48
CA SER A 110 11.88 -2.96 13.18
C SER A 110 12.50 -1.62 12.77
N THR A 111 13.44 -1.10 13.57
CA THR A 111 14.14 0.17 13.31
C THR A 111 14.79 0.19 11.91
N ASP A 112 15.47 -0.88 11.50
CA ASP A 112 16.09 -0.97 10.17
C ASP A 112 15.07 -0.83 9.02
N LEU A 113 13.85 -1.35 9.20
CA LEU A 113 12.77 -1.21 8.22
C LEU A 113 12.13 0.17 8.25
N ILE A 114 12.16 0.86 9.40
CA ILE A 114 11.78 2.27 9.50
C ILE A 114 12.78 3.13 8.73
N GLU A 115 14.09 2.87 8.86
CA GLU A 115 15.11 3.60 8.10
C GLU A 115 15.01 3.34 6.59
N LEU A 116 14.66 2.11 6.19
CA LEU A 116 14.44 1.75 4.80
C LEU A 116 13.33 2.58 4.14
N ARG A 117 12.33 3.02 4.90
CA ARG A 117 11.22 3.86 4.42
C ARG A 117 11.72 5.13 3.73
N GLU A 118 12.68 5.84 4.33
CA GLU A 118 13.19 7.09 3.76
C GLU A 118 13.90 6.84 2.42
N ALA A 119 14.70 5.78 2.35
CA ALA A 119 15.40 5.43 1.12
C ALA A 119 14.42 5.03 -0.01
N ILE A 120 13.31 4.36 0.32
CA ILE A 120 12.26 4.04 -0.67
C ILE A 120 11.54 5.32 -1.12
N ALA A 121 11.22 6.22 -0.18
CA ALA A 121 10.54 7.48 -0.48
C ALA A 121 11.40 8.39 -1.38
N GLU A 122 12.68 8.58 -1.06
CA GLU A 122 13.62 9.33 -1.88
C GLU A 122 13.72 8.72 -3.29
N ASN A 123 13.90 7.40 -3.40
CA ASN A 123 14.01 6.74 -4.70
C ASN A 123 12.69 6.81 -5.51
N ALA A 124 11.53 6.75 -4.86
CA ALA A 124 10.24 6.91 -5.53
C ALA A 124 10.12 8.31 -6.15
N HIS A 125 10.55 9.34 -5.43
CA HIS A 125 10.61 10.71 -5.95
C HIS A 125 11.57 10.85 -7.11
N GLU A 126 12.78 10.28 -7.02
CA GLU A 126 13.75 10.32 -8.13
C GLU A 126 13.19 9.67 -9.39
N ILE A 127 12.50 8.51 -9.28
CA ILE A 127 11.84 7.86 -10.42
C ILE A 127 10.73 8.74 -11.00
N TRP A 128 9.90 9.34 -10.13
CA TRP A 128 8.83 10.24 -10.58
C TRP A 128 9.41 11.47 -11.30
N ALA A 129 10.45 12.08 -10.75
CA ALA A 129 11.06 13.29 -11.30
C ALA A 129 11.79 13.00 -12.63
N ASP A 130 12.44 11.85 -12.75
CA ASP A 130 13.06 11.38 -13.99
C ASP A 130 12.02 11.21 -15.10
N GLN A 131 10.94 10.47 -14.83
CA GLN A 131 9.83 10.31 -15.79
C GLN A 131 9.20 11.65 -16.16
N ARG A 132 9.01 12.56 -15.20
CA ARG A 132 8.45 13.89 -15.46
C ARG A 132 9.38 14.73 -16.33
N GLN A 133 10.70 14.66 -16.13
CA GLN A 133 11.67 15.30 -17.01
C GLN A 133 11.60 14.78 -18.45
N GLU A 134 11.49 13.47 -18.65
CA GLU A 134 11.30 12.87 -19.97
C GLU A 134 10.02 13.37 -20.65
N GLU A 135 8.97 13.60 -19.88
CA GLU A 135 7.71 14.19 -20.34
C GLU A 135 7.80 15.71 -20.57
N GLY A 136 8.95 16.35 -20.30
CA GLY A 136 9.21 17.77 -20.49
C GLY A 136 8.77 18.65 -19.32
N TRP A 137 8.55 18.08 -18.14
CA TRP A 137 8.25 18.86 -16.94
C TRP A 137 9.50 19.54 -16.38
N THR A 138 9.30 20.74 -15.84
CA THR A 138 10.35 21.55 -15.24
C THR A 138 9.88 22.14 -13.90
N TYR A 139 10.80 22.75 -13.17
CA TYR A 139 10.46 23.46 -11.94
C TYR A 139 9.66 24.73 -12.24
N GLY A 140 8.59 24.93 -11.49
CA GLY A 140 7.91 26.21 -11.36
C GLY A 140 7.34 26.40 -9.96
N PRO A 141 7.07 27.64 -9.52
CA PRO A 141 6.64 27.92 -8.15
C PRO A 141 5.25 27.37 -7.80
N GLN A 142 4.45 27.04 -8.81
CA GLN A 142 3.13 26.43 -8.72
C GLN A 142 2.94 25.44 -9.86
N ARG A 143 1.99 24.51 -9.70
CA ARG A 143 1.65 23.56 -10.75
C ARG A 143 0.96 24.26 -11.93
N ASP A 144 1.50 24.07 -13.13
CA ASP A 144 0.98 24.56 -14.40
C ASP A 144 1.12 23.45 -15.45
N ASP A 145 0.02 22.76 -15.75
CA ASP A 145 0.03 21.61 -16.66
C ASP A 145 0.23 22.02 -18.13
N GLU A 146 -0.12 23.25 -18.51
CA GLU A 146 0.08 23.76 -19.87
C GLU A 146 1.57 24.02 -20.15
N LYS A 147 2.26 24.62 -19.18
CA LYS A 147 3.72 24.83 -19.25
C LYS A 147 4.53 23.62 -18.81
N LYS A 148 3.87 22.62 -18.22
CA LYS A 148 4.49 21.46 -17.55
C LYS A 148 5.46 21.91 -16.45
N GLU A 149 4.99 22.74 -15.55
CA GLU A 149 5.75 23.18 -14.38
C GLU A 149 5.14 22.60 -13.11
N THR A 150 5.98 22.20 -12.16
CA THR A 150 5.53 21.80 -10.81
C THR A 150 6.56 22.20 -9.74
N PRO A 151 6.14 22.59 -8.53
CA PRO A 151 7.06 22.91 -7.43
C PRO A 151 7.89 21.71 -6.98
N ASP A 152 7.44 20.49 -7.29
CA ASP A 152 8.07 19.26 -6.82
C ASP A 152 9.24 18.80 -7.70
N MET A 153 9.53 19.49 -8.82
CA MET A 153 10.75 19.27 -9.62
C MET A 153 12.00 19.82 -8.92
N VAL A 154 12.25 19.32 -7.71
CA VAL A 154 13.40 19.62 -6.84
C VAL A 154 13.93 18.32 -6.25
N PRO A 155 15.18 18.28 -5.76
CA PRO A 155 15.67 17.11 -5.02
C PRO A 155 14.75 16.74 -3.86
N TYR A 156 14.64 15.45 -3.53
CA TYR A 156 13.78 14.97 -2.44
C TYR A 156 13.98 15.76 -1.15
N SER A 157 15.23 16.06 -0.77
CA SER A 157 15.59 16.84 0.42
C SER A 157 14.94 18.23 0.50
N MET A 158 14.58 18.83 -0.63
CA MET A 158 13.95 20.15 -0.73
C MET A 158 12.42 20.12 -0.79
N LEU A 159 11.81 18.93 -0.86
CA LEU A 159 10.35 18.81 -0.88
C LEU A 159 9.73 19.35 0.42
N PRO A 160 8.50 19.90 0.34
CA PRO A 160 7.71 20.19 1.52
C PRO A 160 7.53 18.94 2.38
N TYR A 161 7.43 19.14 3.71
CA TYR A 161 7.22 18.03 4.64
C TYR A 161 5.97 17.20 4.31
N SER A 162 4.89 17.85 3.81
CA SER A 162 3.66 17.16 3.41
C SER A 162 3.88 16.16 2.27
N GLU A 163 4.65 16.55 1.25
CA GLU A 163 4.91 15.69 0.09
C GLU A 163 5.82 14.52 0.50
N LYS A 164 6.86 14.79 1.29
CA LYS A 164 7.71 13.72 1.86
C LYS A 164 6.90 12.74 2.70
N GLU A 165 5.97 13.23 3.51
CA GLU A 165 5.14 12.40 4.37
C GLU A 165 4.21 11.48 3.56
N TYR A 166 3.73 11.94 2.41
CA TYR A 166 2.97 11.10 1.48
C TYR A 166 3.81 9.91 1.00
N ASP A 167 5.02 10.16 0.49
CA ASP A 167 5.92 9.11 -0.01
C ASP A 167 6.37 8.16 1.10
N ARG A 168 6.69 8.72 2.28
CA ARG A 168 7.03 7.93 3.48
C ARG A 168 5.91 7.01 3.87
N ARG A 169 4.66 7.50 3.91
CA ARG A 169 3.50 6.69 4.25
C ARG A 169 3.31 5.56 3.25
N MET A 170 3.41 5.86 1.95
CA MET A 170 3.32 4.84 0.90
C MET A 170 4.39 3.76 1.07
N ALA A 171 5.64 4.15 1.30
CA ALA A 171 6.74 3.21 1.54
C ALA A 171 6.51 2.36 2.79
N PHE A 172 6.07 2.99 3.89
CA PHE A 172 5.82 2.33 5.17
C PHE A 172 4.68 1.31 5.09
N ASP A 173 3.55 1.70 4.50
CA ASP A 173 2.38 0.83 4.32
C ASP A 173 2.72 -0.34 3.38
N THR A 174 3.58 -0.11 2.37
CA THR A 174 4.08 -1.18 1.49
C THR A 174 4.89 -2.23 2.27
N ILE A 175 5.84 -1.80 3.10
CA ILE A 175 6.66 -2.72 3.92
C ILE A 175 5.77 -3.48 4.91
N LYS A 176 4.83 -2.80 5.57
CA LYS A 176 3.87 -3.42 6.48
C LYS A 176 2.99 -4.44 5.77
N LEU A 177 2.51 -4.12 4.58
CA LEU A 177 1.71 -5.03 3.78
C LEU A 177 2.48 -6.30 3.43
N MET A 178 3.74 -6.18 2.99
CA MET A 178 4.60 -7.34 2.74
C MET A 178 4.70 -8.26 3.96
N LYS A 179 4.91 -7.68 5.15
CA LYS A 179 4.95 -8.44 6.41
C LYS A 179 3.60 -9.08 6.73
N LYS A 180 2.48 -8.37 6.55
CA LYS A 180 1.12 -8.91 6.78
C LYS A 180 0.76 -10.05 5.83
N LEU A 181 1.32 -10.03 4.62
CA LEU A 181 1.20 -11.09 3.63
C LEU A 181 2.14 -12.28 3.88
N GLY A 182 2.95 -12.25 4.95
CA GLY A 182 3.82 -13.35 5.36
C GLY A 182 5.24 -13.31 4.80
N TYR A 183 5.65 -12.22 4.15
CA TYR A 183 7.02 -12.05 3.65
C TYR A 183 7.94 -11.47 4.73
N SER A 184 9.20 -11.91 4.71
CA SER A 184 10.26 -11.38 5.58
C SER A 184 11.28 -10.59 4.77
N ILE A 185 11.61 -9.38 5.21
CA ILE A 185 12.69 -8.56 4.68
C ILE A 185 13.82 -8.59 5.70
N ILE A 186 14.98 -9.11 5.30
CA ILE A 186 16.14 -9.29 6.18
C ILE A 186 17.32 -8.54 5.58
N LYS A 187 17.84 -7.54 6.32
CA LYS A 187 19.06 -6.82 5.96
C LYS A 187 20.25 -7.77 6.10
N GLN A 188 20.93 -8.06 4.99
CA GLN A 188 22.08 -8.99 4.97
C GLN A 188 23.38 -8.34 5.45
N GLY A 189 23.46 -7.00 5.40
CA GLY A 189 24.62 -6.22 5.78
C GLY A 189 24.59 -4.83 5.15
N ASP A 190 25.55 -3.99 5.53
CA ASP A 190 25.71 -2.66 4.96
C ASP A 190 26.44 -2.72 3.62
N THR A 191 25.80 -2.21 2.58
CA THR A 191 26.45 -1.99 1.28
C THR A 191 27.06 -0.60 1.22
N ALA A 192 27.97 -0.36 0.28
CA ALA A 192 28.50 0.99 0.03
C ALA A 192 27.37 1.99 -0.29
N LEU A 193 26.36 1.55 -1.03
CA LEU A 193 25.17 2.35 -1.33
C LEU A 193 24.35 2.64 -0.07
N HIS A 194 24.11 1.63 0.78
CA HIS A 194 23.41 1.82 2.04
C HIS A 194 24.10 2.85 2.93
N ASN A 195 25.42 2.75 3.08
CA ASN A 195 26.21 3.67 3.88
C ASN A 195 26.13 5.11 3.34
N GLU A 196 26.22 5.27 2.03
CA GLU A 196 26.09 6.58 1.39
C GLU A 196 24.70 7.19 1.56
N LEU A 197 23.63 6.40 1.38
CA LEU A 197 22.26 6.85 1.58
C LEU A 197 22.01 7.24 3.05
N MET A 198 22.39 6.39 4.00
CA MET A 198 22.22 6.69 5.42
C MET A 198 23.02 7.91 5.86
N ARG A 199 24.20 8.13 5.26
CA ARG A 199 24.98 9.36 5.47
C ARG A 199 24.20 10.58 4.97
N LYS A 200 23.63 10.55 3.77
CA LYS A 200 22.82 11.67 3.23
C LYS A 200 21.62 11.99 4.11
N LEU A 201 20.85 10.96 4.49
CA LEU A 201 19.65 11.10 5.32
C LEU A 201 19.98 11.72 6.69
N LYS A 202 21.06 11.28 7.34
CA LYS A 202 21.49 11.84 8.64
C LYS A 202 21.91 13.31 8.55
N ASN A 203 22.38 13.77 7.39
CA ASN A 203 22.88 15.12 7.17
C ASN A 203 21.94 15.96 6.30
N GLU A 204 20.68 15.55 6.14
CA GLU A 204 19.71 16.21 5.26
C GLU A 204 19.53 17.70 5.61
N GLY A 205 19.50 18.04 6.90
CA GLY A 205 19.37 19.42 7.37
C GLY A 205 20.54 20.34 6.97
N ASP A 206 21.69 19.76 6.63
CA ASP A 206 22.89 20.49 6.21
C ASP A 206 23.06 20.50 4.67
N ALA A 207 22.13 19.90 3.93
CA ALA A 207 22.19 19.83 2.48
C ALA A 207 22.20 21.23 1.84
N LYS A 208 23.08 21.41 0.85
CA LYS A 208 23.12 22.57 -0.04
C LYS A 208 22.85 22.12 -1.48
N VAL A 209 22.63 23.08 -2.37
CA VAL A 209 22.32 22.81 -3.78
C VAL A 209 23.52 23.20 -4.63
N CYS A 210 24.04 22.24 -5.41
CA CYS A 210 25.05 22.50 -6.42
C CYS A 210 24.47 23.35 -7.57
N GLU A 211 25.32 24.04 -8.33
CA GLU A 211 24.91 24.75 -9.56
C GLU A 211 24.13 23.88 -10.57
N CYS A 212 24.32 22.55 -10.54
CA CYS A 212 23.60 21.62 -11.40
C CYS A 212 22.28 21.11 -10.80
N GLY A 213 21.82 21.68 -9.69
CA GLY A 213 20.59 21.28 -8.99
C GLY A 213 20.75 20.11 -8.02
N ALA A 214 21.89 19.40 -8.03
CA ALA A 214 22.09 18.25 -7.16
C ALA A 214 22.32 18.65 -5.70
N SER A 215 21.78 17.86 -4.77
CA SER A 215 22.06 17.98 -3.34
C SER A 215 23.53 17.64 -3.03
N ILE A 216 24.17 18.51 -2.26
CA ILE A 216 25.55 18.38 -1.81
C ILE A 216 25.68 18.58 -0.29
N PHE A 217 26.68 17.96 0.33
CA PHE A 217 26.90 17.90 1.77
C PHE A 217 28.32 18.33 2.13
N MET A 218 28.51 18.96 3.30
CA MET A 218 29.77 19.64 3.69
C MET A 218 31.05 18.81 3.59
N ASP A 219 30.94 17.48 3.66
CA ASP A 219 32.04 16.54 3.54
C ASP A 219 32.47 16.26 2.08
N GLN A 220 31.72 16.73 1.09
CA GLN A 220 32.03 16.55 -0.33
C GLN A 220 32.98 17.63 -0.86
N ILE A 221 33.99 17.20 -1.61
CA ILE A 221 34.91 18.11 -2.33
C ILE A 221 34.42 18.36 -3.76
N TYR A 222 33.77 17.37 -4.37
CA TYR A 222 33.21 17.44 -5.72
C TYR A 222 31.74 17.02 -5.70
N CYS A 223 30.93 17.64 -6.56
CA CYS A 223 29.54 17.22 -6.76
C CYS A 223 29.52 15.83 -7.41
N SER A 224 28.81 14.88 -6.79
CA SER A 224 28.68 13.50 -7.29
C SER A 224 27.88 13.41 -8.60
N HIS A 225 27.11 14.44 -8.94
CA HIS A 225 26.31 14.48 -10.16
C HIS A 225 27.09 15.10 -11.34
N CYS A 226 27.60 16.34 -11.19
CA CYS A 226 28.26 17.05 -12.30
C CYS A 226 29.80 17.02 -12.26
N GLY A 227 30.42 16.44 -11.23
CA GLY A 227 31.87 16.33 -11.08
C GLY A 227 32.60 17.66 -10.81
N LYS A 228 31.90 18.80 -10.71
CA LYS A 228 32.51 20.09 -10.40
C LYS A 228 32.99 20.14 -8.95
N LYS A 229 34.12 20.82 -8.72
CA LYS A 229 34.63 21.10 -7.37
C LYS A 229 33.68 22.07 -6.66
N ILE A 230 33.34 21.77 -5.41
CA ILE A 230 32.42 22.59 -4.61
C ILE A 230 33.21 23.70 -3.93
N ASP A 231 32.78 24.95 -4.08
CA ASP A 231 33.27 26.08 -3.28
C ASP A 231 32.33 26.34 -2.10
N TRP A 232 32.64 25.71 -0.96
CA TRP A 232 31.85 25.85 0.27
C TRP A 232 31.79 27.28 0.82
N LYS A 233 32.62 28.22 0.35
CA LYS A 233 32.53 29.63 0.76
C LYS A 233 31.27 30.31 0.23
N LEU A 234 30.68 29.79 -0.85
CA LEU A 234 29.47 30.33 -1.45
C LEU A 234 28.20 30.01 -0.66
N PHE A 235 28.27 29.12 0.32
CA PHE A 235 27.14 28.66 1.14
C PHE A 235 27.22 29.11 2.62
N ARG A 236 28.15 30.02 2.93
CA ARG A 236 28.38 30.58 4.29
C ARG A 236 27.68 31.91 4.50
#